data_AF-A0A0D3C1N7-F1
#
_entry.id   AF-A0A0D3C1N7-F1
#
_cell.length_a   1.000
_cell.length_b   1.000
_cell.length_c   1.000
_cell.angle_alpha   90.00
_cell.angle_beta   90.00
_cell.angle_gamma   90.00
#
_symmetry.space_group_name_H-M   'P 1'
#
loop_
_entity.id
_entity.type
_entity.pdbx_description
1 polymer ?
#
loop_
_entity_poly.entity_id
_entity_poly.type
_entity_poly.pdbx_seq_one_letter_code
_entity_poly.pdbx_strand_id
1 'polypeptide(L)'
;MASLSMASVILRFSPPRSSSPKFPTHGSVQFARFSSSSLASTHCISGLRAVLPQKISTVVSQNPQRLRSLTVFAHKGYKMKTHKASAKRFRVTGRGKIVRRRSGKQHLLAKKNNKRKLRLSKMHEVSRSDYDNVIGALPYLKVNRKAT
;
A
#
# COMPACT_ATOMS: atom_id res chain seq x y z
N MET A 1 64.47 -26.45 -15.86
CA MET A 1 63.75 -25.93 -17.04
C MET A 1 62.72 -26.97 -17.45
N ALA A 2 61.42 -26.66 -17.37
CA ALA A 2 60.33 -27.28 -18.13
C ALA A 2 59.00 -26.64 -17.67
N SER A 3 58.63 -25.56 -18.35
CA SER A 3 57.34 -24.89 -18.24
C SER A 3 56.31 -25.60 -19.12
N LEU A 4 55.23 -26.13 -18.53
CA LEU A 4 54.08 -26.58 -19.30
C LEU A 4 52.96 -25.53 -19.20
N SER A 5 52.96 -24.66 -20.21
CA SER A 5 51.83 -23.80 -20.58
C SER A 5 50.78 -24.67 -21.27
N MET A 6 49.60 -24.82 -20.66
CA MET A 6 48.45 -25.43 -21.33
C MET A 6 47.45 -24.34 -21.67
N ALA A 7 47.27 -24.18 -22.98
CA ALA A 7 46.50 -23.15 -23.63
C ALA A 7 45.01 -23.19 -23.27
N SER A 8 44.46 -22.00 -23.09
CA SER A 8 43.05 -21.69 -22.92
C SER A 8 42.25 -21.98 -24.20
N VAL A 9 41.47 -23.06 -24.20
CA VAL A 9 40.43 -23.28 -25.20
C VAL A 9 39.15 -22.58 -24.73
N ILE A 10 38.98 -21.33 -25.13
CA ILE A 10 37.72 -20.59 -24.96
C ILE A 10 36.75 -21.11 -26.03
N LEU A 11 35.94 -22.11 -25.69
CA LEU A 11 34.74 -22.45 -26.47
C LEU A 11 33.69 -21.35 -26.26
N ARG A 12 33.60 -20.42 -27.22
CA ARG A 12 32.49 -19.47 -27.31
C ARG A 12 31.21 -20.23 -27.65
N PHE A 13 30.46 -20.61 -26.63
CA PHE A 13 29.11 -21.16 -26.79
C PHE A 13 28.14 -20.00 -27.07
N SER A 14 27.86 -19.76 -28.35
CA SER A 14 26.84 -18.83 -28.81
C SER A 14 25.44 -19.39 -28.47
N PRO A 15 24.58 -18.71 -27.68
CA PRO A 15 23.23 -19.18 -27.44
C PRO A 15 22.37 -19.00 -28.71
N PRO A 16 21.48 -19.96 -29.05
CA PRO A 16 20.52 -19.78 -30.13
C PRO A 16 19.50 -18.70 -29.76
N ARG A 17 19.31 -17.79 -30.70
CA ARG A 17 18.35 -16.68 -30.68
C ARG A 17 16.93 -17.27 -30.69
N SER A 18 16.23 -17.24 -29.55
CA SER A 18 14.83 -17.67 -29.49
C SER A 18 13.94 -16.65 -30.21
N SER A 19 13.31 -17.09 -31.29
CA SER A 19 12.25 -16.38 -31.99
C SER A 19 11.03 -16.25 -31.08
N SER A 20 10.56 -15.02 -30.90
CA SER A 20 9.32 -14.72 -30.19
C SER A 20 8.10 -15.19 -31.02
N PRO A 21 7.14 -15.91 -30.44
CA PRO A 21 5.87 -16.15 -31.10
C PRO A 21 5.04 -14.87 -31.08
N LYS A 22 4.72 -14.35 -32.27
CA LYS A 22 3.70 -13.31 -32.48
C LYS A 22 2.33 -13.99 -32.38
N PHE A 23 1.61 -13.72 -31.29
CA PHE A 23 0.21 -14.13 -31.18
C PHE A 23 -0.71 -13.04 -31.78
N PRO A 24 -1.73 -13.43 -32.56
CA PRO A 24 -2.61 -12.49 -33.23
C PRO A 24 -3.55 -11.77 -32.26
N THR A 25 -3.69 -10.47 -32.48
CA THR A 25 -4.74 -9.61 -31.95
C THR A 25 -6.09 -10.02 -32.52
N HIS A 26 -6.98 -10.58 -31.70
CA HIS A 26 -8.41 -10.66 -31.99
C HIS A 26 -9.23 -10.46 -30.72
N GLY A 27 -10.16 -9.50 -30.77
CA GLY A 27 -11.37 -9.48 -29.94
C GLY A 27 -11.26 -8.76 -28.61
N SER A 28 -11.54 -7.46 -28.60
CA SER A 28 -12.05 -6.78 -27.41
C SER A 28 -13.45 -7.31 -27.10
N VAL A 29 -13.58 -8.26 -26.17
CA VAL A 29 -14.89 -8.59 -25.61
C VAL A 29 -15.27 -7.47 -24.66
N GLN A 30 -16.08 -6.53 -25.16
CA GLN A 30 -16.72 -5.51 -24.35
C GLN A 30 -17.80 -6.21 -23.50
N PHE A 31 -17.56 -6.32 -22.19
CA PHE A 31 -18.63 -6.68 -21.27
C PHE A 31 -19.58 -5.50 -21.14
N ALA A 32 -20.82 -5.72 -21.55
CA ALA A 32 -21.90 -4.76 -21.43
C ALA A 32 -22.07 -4.33 -19.96
N ARG A 33 -22.09 -3.01 -19.77
CA ARG A 33 -22.41 -2.32 -18.53
C ARG A 33 -23.91 -2.54 -18.29
N PHE A 34 -24.27 -3.46 -17.38
CA PHE A 34 -25.66 -3.61 -16.96
C PHE A 34 -26.10 -2.34 -16.23
N SER A 35 -26.85 -1.51 -16.93
CA SER A 35 -27.61 -0.40 -16.40
C SER A 35 -28.84 -0.91 -15.64
N SER A 36 -28.93 -0.51 -14.38
CA SER A 36 -30.14 -0.15 -13.62
C SER A 36 -31.40 -1.03 -13.71
N SER A 37 -31.81 -1.57 -12.57
CA SER A 37 -33.22 -1.84 -12.25
C SER A 37 -33.62 -1.07 -11.00
N SER A 38 -34.02 0.20 -11.18
CA SER A 38 -34.82 0.95 -10.22
C SER A 38 -36.25 0.44 -10.30
N LEU A 39 -36.69 -0.32 -9.29
CA LEU A 39 -38.09 -0.68 -9.11
C LEU A 39 -38.85 0.57 -8.63
N ALA A 40 -39.38 1.35 -9.57
CA ALA A 40 -40.40 2.37 -9.31
C ALA A 40 -41.65 1.98 -10.10
N SER A 41 -42.56 1.31 -9.42
CA SER A 41 -43.92 1.06 -9.89
C SER A 41 -44.77 2.27 -9.51
N THR A 42 -45.38 2.94 -10.49
CA THR A 42 -46.73 3.53 -10.39
C THR A 42 -47.13 4.11 -11.75
N HIS A 43 -48.20 3.55 -12.31
CA HIS A 43 -48.83 4.03 -13.53
C HIS A 43 -49.57 5.35 -13.27
N CYS A 44 -49.29 6.32 -14.13
CA CYS A 44 -49.95 7.61 -14.18
C CYS A 44 -51.27 7.49 -14.95
N ILE A 45 -52.38 7.93 -14.34
CA ILE A 45 -53.59 8.31 -15.08
C ILE A 45 -53.72 9.83 -14.99
N SER A 46 -53.75 10.42 -16.17
CA SER A 46 -54.17 11.76 -16.57
C SER A 46 -54.75 12.71 -15.51
N GLY A 47 -54.31 13.97 -15.58
CA GLY A 47 -55.21 15.11 -15.42
C GLY A 47 -54.67 16.22 -14.53
N LEU A 48 -54.66 17.43 -15.10
CA LEU A 48 -54.59 18.73 -14.44
C LEU A 48 -53.19 19.31 -14.17
N ARG A 49 -52.84 20.23 -15.07
CA ARG A 49 -51.80 21.25 -14.94
C ARG A 49 -52.18 22.23 -13.83
N ALA A 50 -51.44 22.21 -12.72
CA ALA A 50 -51.47 23.29 -11.72
C ALA A 50 -50.17 24.10 -11.80
N VAL A 51 -50.31 25.34 -12.25
CA VAL A 51 -49.30 26.39 -12.23
C VAL A 51 -49.22 26.94 -10.80
N LEU A 52 -48.10 26.78 -10.11
CA LEU A 52 -47.69 27.64 -9.00
C LEU A 52 -46.16 27.61 -8.84
N PRO A 53 -45.42 28.72 -9.05
CA PRO A 53 -44.05 28.84 -8.62
C PRO A 53 -44.03 29.29 -7.15
N GLN A 54 -43.99 28.34 -6.22
CA GLN A 54 -43.66 28.67 -4.83
C GLN A 54 -42.15 28.62 -4.66
N LYS A 55 -41.57 29.80 -4.83
CA LYS A 55 -40.30 30.29 -4.28
C LYS A 55 -39.80 29.40 -3.13
N ILE A 56 -38.92 28.45 -3.45
CA ILE A 56 -38.16 27.74 -2.43
C ILE A 56 -37.18 28.77 -1.88
N SER A 57 -37.56 29.36 -0.75
CA SER A 57 -36.68 30.14 0.09
C SER A 57 -35.36 29.40 0.21
N THR A 58 -34.28 30.04 -0.23
CA THR A 58 -32.91 29.73 0.11
C THR A 58 -32.82 29.66 1.64
N VAL A 59 -33.01 28.47 2.20
CA VAL A 59 -32.57 28.19 3.56
C VAL A 59 -31.05 28.15 3.45
N VAL A 60 -30.47 29.31 3.72
CA VAL A 60 -29.09 29.46 4.11
C VAL A 60 -28.88 28.50 5.29
N SER A 61 -28.39 27.30 4.99
CA SER A 61 -27.84 26.40 6.00
C SER A 61 -26.45 26.92 6.35
N GLN A 62 -26.43 28.06 7.05
CA GLN A 62 -25.28 28.46 7.84
C GLN A 62 -25.18 27.46 8.98
N ASN A 63 -24.28 26.49 8.83
CA ASN A 63 -23.22 26.18 9.78
C ASN A 63 -22.70 24.76 9.49
N PRO A 64 -21.65 24.60 8.67
CA PRO A 64 -20.88 23.37 8.73
C PRO A 64 -20.28 23.32 10.13
N GLN A 65 -20.91 22.52 11.01
CA GLN A 65 -20.46 22.27 12.36
C GLN A 65 -18.99 21.84 12.28
N ARG A 66 -18.11 22.83 12.45
CA ARG A 66 -16.67 22.72 12.46
C ARG A 66 -16.39 21.65 13.49
N LEU A 67 -16.00 20.45 13.04
CA LEU A 67 -15.64 19.35 13.92
C LEU A 67 -14.73 19.94 14.99
N ARG A 68 -15.27 20.07 16.20
CA ARG A 68 -14.54 20.63 17.33
C ARG A 68 -13.31 19.74 17.42
N SER A 69 -12.13 20.32 17.21
CA SER A 69 -10.91 19.63 17.58
C SER A 69 -11.14 19.19 19.00
N LEU A 70 -11.15 17.88 19.24
CA LEU A 70 -11.19 17.34 20.59
C LEU A 70 -9.88 17.81 21.20
N THR A 71 -9.87 19.02 21.73
CA THR A 71 -8.71 19.65 22.33
C THR A 71 -8.51 18.87 23.63
N VAL A 72 -7.72 17.81 23.54
CA VAL A 72 -7.31 17.01 24.69
C VAL A 72 -6.50 17.95 25.56
N PHE A 73 -7.12 18.51 26.60
CA PHE A 73 -6.42 19.23 27.64
C PHE A 73 -5.49 18.24 28.34
N ALA A 74 -4.26 18.17 27.88
CA ALA A 74 -3.23 17.39 28.54
C ALA A 74 -2.92 18.08 29.88
N HIS A 75 -3.06 17.35 30.98
CA HIS A 75 -2.71 17.86 32.30
C HIS A 75 -1.23 18.25 32.34
N LYS A 76 -0.90 19.30 33.11
CA LYS A 76 0.50 19.73 33.29
C LYS A 76 1.36 18.53 33.72
N GLY A 77 2.46 18.30 32.98
CA GLY A 77 3.35 17.16 33.22
C GLY A 77 3.05 15.90 32.39
N TYR A 78 1.98 15.86 31.60
CA TYR A 78 1.77 14.77 30.64
C TYR A 78 2.86 14.78 29.56
N LYS A 79 3.66 13.71 29.53
CA LYS A 79 4.63 13.42 28.48
C LYS A 79 4.05 12.35 27.55
N MET A 80 4.31 12.48 26.25
CA MET A 80 3.87 11.50 25.25
C MET A 80 4.32 10.09 25.64
N LYS A 81 3.45 9.09 25.50
CA LYS A 81 3.80 7.70 25.82
C LYS A 81 4.20 6.96 24.56
N THR A 82 5.28 6.18 24.63
CA THR A 82 5.69 5.29 23.54
C THR A 82 4.80 4.05 23.48
N HIS A 83 4.28 3.71 22.30
CA HIS A 83 3.58 2.45 22.09
C HIS A 83 4.55 1.26 22.13
N LYS A 84 4.56 0.55 23.27
CA LYS A 84 5.57 -0.50 23.54
C LYS A 84 5.51 -1.68 22.57
N ALA A 85 4.34 -2.05 22.07
CA ALA A 85 4.23 -3.14 21.09
C ALA A 85 4.89 -2.76 19.74
N SER A 86 4.79 -1.50 19.31
CA SER A 86 5.52 -1.01 18.13
C SER A 86 7.03 -0.95 18.40
N ALA A 87 7.44 -0.50 19.58
CA ALA A 87 8.86 -0.39 19.95
C ALA A 87 9.58 -1.75 19.95
N LYS A 88 8.88 -2.84 20.28
CA LYS A 88 9.42 -4.21 20.19
C LYS A 88 9.62 -4.70 18.75
N ARG A 89 8.92 -4.11 17.77
CA ARG A 89 8.89 -4.58 16.38
C ARG A 89 9.80 -3.79 15.43
N PHE A 90 9.92 -2.48 15.66
CA PHE A 90 10.66 -1.57 14.79
C PHE A 90 11.90 -1.04 15.51
N ARG A 91 13.00 -0.89 14.76
CA ARG A 91 14.22 -0.23 15.24
C ARG A 91 14.82 0.66 14.17
N VAL A 92 15.69 1.56 14.58
CA VAL A 92 16.39 2.46 13.69
C VAL A 92 17.85 2.04 13.52
N THR A 93 18.37 2.18 12.30
CA THR A 93 19.79 2.01 12.00
C THR A 93 20.58 3.27 12.36
N GLY A 94 21.91 3.20 12.45
CA GLY A 94 22.73 4.39 12.76
C GLY A 94 22.50 5.57 11.80
N ARG A 95 22.19 5.30 10.52
CA ARG A 95 21.85 6.33 9.52
C ARG A 95 20.45 6.94 9.67
N GLY A 96 19.59 6.35 10.50
CA GLY A 96 18.24 6.87 10.75
C GLY A 96 17.10 6.17 10.00
N LYS A 97 17.35 5.07 9.28
CA LYS A 97 16.28 4.29 8.59
C LYS A 97 15.55 3.36 9.54
N ILE A 98 14.24 3.19 9.35
CA ILE A 98 13.41 2.25 10.12
C ILE A 98 13.45 0.86 9.49
N VAL A 99 13.81 -0.15 10.28
CA VAL A 99 13.88 -1.55 9.85
C VAL A 99 13.00 -2.46 10.71
N ARG A 100 12.53 -3.54 10.08
CA ARG A 100 11.71 -4.60 10.69
C ARG A 100 12.14 -5.98 10.23
N ARG A 101 11.68 -7.02 10.92
CA ARG A 101 11.76 -8.41 10.44
C ARG A 101 10.69 -8.68 9.38
N ARG A 102 10.93 -9.65 8.50
CA ARG A 102 9.89 -10.20 7.62
C ARG A 102 9.08 -11.27 8.37
N SER A 103 7.79 -11.38 8.07
CA SER A 103 6.88 -12.34 8.70
C SER A 103 6.96 -13.74 8.06
N GLY A 104 6.49 -14.76 8.78
CA GLY A 104 6.27 -16.10 8.21
C GLY A 104 7.42 -17.10 8.31
N LYS A 105 8.37 -16.92 9.25
CA LYS A 105 9.50 -17.85 9.51
C LYS A 105 9.45 -18.50 10.90
N GLN A 106 8.25 -18.70 11.48
CA GLN A 106 8.08 -19.35 12.79
C GLN A 106 7.81 -20.87 12.66
N HIS A 107 6.77 -21.25 11.91
CA HIS A 107 6.36 -22.65 11.71
C HIS A 107 6.14 -22.95 10.20
N LEU A 108 5.90 -24.23 9.86
CA LEU A 108 5.73 -24.73 8.49
C LEU A 108 6.91 -24.34 7.57
N LEU A 109 8.12 -24.64 8.03
CA LEU A 109 9.35 -24.33 7.29
C LEU A 109 9.71 -25.41 6.26
N ALA A 110 9.26 -26.64 6.45
CA ALA A 110 9.53 -27.77 5.55
C ALA A 110 9.04 -27.50 4.11
N LYS A 111 7.79 -27.01 3.96
CA LYS A 111 7.21 -26.66 2.65
C LYS A 111 7.78 -25.40 1.99
N LYS A 112 8.72 -24.70 2.63
CA LYS A 112 9.31 -23.45 2.11
C LYS A 112 10.71 -23.75 1.56
N ASN A 113 10.91 -23.46 0.27
CA ASN A 113 12.23 -23.51 -0.38
C ASN A 113 13.26 -22.69 0.43
N ASN A 114 14.51 -23.16 0.49
CA ASN A 114 15.62 -22.49 1.15
C ASN A 114 15.79 -21.02 0.73
N LYS A 115 15.65 -20.71 -0.57
CA LYS A 115 15.68 -19.31 -1.08
C LYS A 115 14.66 -18.42 -0.38
N ARG A 116 13.44 -18.93 -0.14
CA ARG A 116 12.39 -18.21 0.60
C ARG A 116 12.75 -18.06 2.07
N LYS A 117 13.26 -19.11 2.73
CA LYS A 117 13.69 -19.08 4.14
C LYS A 117 14.81 -18.05 4.37
N LEU A 118 15.78 -17.96 3.47
CA LEU A 118 16.87 -16.98 3.52
C LEU A 118 16.36 -15.54 3.38
N ARG A 119 15.44 -15.30 2.43
CA ARG A 119 14.80 -13.98 2.25
C ARG A 119 14.07 -13.53 3.52
N LEU A 120 13.38 -14.44 4.21
CA LEU A 120 12.63 -14.13 5.42
C LEU A 120 13.50 -13.86 6.66
N SER A 121 14.75 -14.34 6.70
CA SER A 121 15.67 -14.06 7.83
C SER A 121 16.20 -12.63 7.84
N LYS A 122 16.33 -12.00 6.67
CA LYS A 122 16.97 -10.69 6.56
C LYS A 122 16.07 -9.58 7.11
N MET A 123 16.69 -8.58 7.73
CA MET A 123 16.01 -7.34 8.08
C MET A 123 15.59 -6.60 6.80
N HIS A 124 14.47 -5.90 6.88
CA HIS A 124 13.90 -5.17 5.75
C HIS A 124 13.49 -3.77 6.18
N GLU A 125 13.62 -2.82 5.29
CA GLU A 125 13.13 -1.46 5.50
C GLU A 125 11.60 -1.44 5.53
N VAL A 126 11.03 -0.51 6.30
CA VAL A 126 9.59 -0.27 6.29
C VAL A 126 9.18 0.41 4.97
N SER A 127 7.98 0.12 4.46
CA SER A 127 7.41 0.81 3.28
C SER A 127 7.17 2.27 3.59
N ARG A 128 7.37 3.17 2.62
CA ARG A 128 7.21 4.61 2.87
C ARG A 128 5.82 4.98 3.36
N SER A 129 4.78 4.30 2.89
CA SER A 129 3.39 4.51 3.28
C SER A 129 3.13 4.29 4.78
N ASP A 130 3.89 3.42 5.45
CA ASP A 130 3.67 3.07 6.86
C ASP A 130 4.46 3.98 7.82
N TYR A 131 5.31 4.88 7.31
CA TYR A 131 6.19 5.70 8.15
C TYR A 131 5.42 6.58 9.12
N ASP A 132 4.34 7.21 8.66
CA ASP A 132 3.56 8.14 9.48
C ASP A 132 2.94 7.43 10.68
N ASN A 133 2.41 6.22 10.46
CA ASN A 133 1.84 5.38 11.52
C ASN A 133 2.91 4.96 12.55
N VAL A 134 4.10 4.56 12.10
CA VAL A 134 5.19 4.12 12.99
C VAL A 134 5.75 5.29 13.80
N ILE A 135 5.98 6.44 13.17
CA ILE A 135 6.53 7.64 13.82
C ILE A 135 5.53 8.19 14.84
N GLY A 136 4.24 8.25 14.50
CA GLY A 136 3.19 8.68 15.43
C GLY A 136 3.11 7.80 16.69
N ALA A 137 3.30 6.49 16.54
CA ALA A 137 3.30 5.55 17.66
C ALA A 137 4.58 5.61 18.52
N LEU A 138 5.69 6.10 17.96
CA LEU A 138 7.03 6.09 18.57
C LEU A 138 7.62 7.52 18.63
N PRO A 139 7.06 8.41 19.46
CA PRO A 139 7.39 9.84 19.46
C PRO A 139 8.85 10.15 19.83
N TYR A 140 9.52 9.27 20.57
CA TYR A 140 10.91 9.47 21.00
C TYR A 140 11.94 8.74 20.13
N LEU A 141 11.50 8.12 19.02
CA LEU A 141 12.40 7.42 18.11
C LEU A 141 13.00 8.39 17.08
N LYS A 142 14.33 8.56 17.09
CA LYS A 142 15.02 9.44 16.13
C LYS A 142 15.10 8.78 14.75
N VAL A 143 14.46 9.38 13.74
CA VAL A 143 14.37 8.84 12.36
C VAL A 143 14.82 9.90 11.35
N ASN A 144 15.55 9.49 10.31
CA ASN A 144 15.89 10.33 9.16
C ASN A 144 15.08 9.88 7.94
N ARG A 145 14.13 10.72 7.50
CA ARG A 145 13.23 10.43 6.37
C ARG A 145 13.91 10.41 5.00
N LYS A 146 15.13 10.93 4.88
CA LYS A 146 15.90 10.99 3.63
C LYS A 146 16.99 9.92 3.55
N ALA A 147 17.21 9.14 4.63
CA ALA A 147 18.24 8.13 4.64
C ALA A 147 17.92 7.02 3.62
N THR A 148 18.75 6.91 2.58
CA THR A 148 18.64 5.94 1.47
C THR A 148 19.70 4.86 1.51
#